data_AF-A0A7X8AY71-F1
#
_entry.id   AF-A0A7X8AY71-F1
#
_cell.length_a   1.000
_cell.length_b   1.000
_cell.length_c   1.000
_cell.angle_alpha   90.00
_cell.angle_beta   90.00
_cell.angle_gamma   90.00
#
_symmetry.space_group_name_H-M   'P 1'
#
loop_
_entity.id
_entity.type
_entity.pdbx_description
1 polymer ?
#
loop_
_entity_poly.entity_id
_entity_poly.type
_entity_poly.pdbx_seq_one_letter_code
_entity_poly.pdbx_strand_id
1 'polypeptide(L)'
;MVHIDELLKTAVQKEASDIHLSVASPPIFRIHGNLVRFGDTPLTGEQTEEMAKYLLGNRWETFEKEREYDFAYEIPGVSRFRLNIFHQKRNISIAARVIPDKVPTIDQLDLPPILKEIMNRPHGLVLVTGPTGSGKSTTLAAMIDFVNQTMEKHIITLEDPIEYIHNHAQS
;
A
#
# COMPACT_ATOMS: atom_id res chain seq x y z
N MET A 1 -11.53 22.95 -5.19
CA MET A 1 -11.52 21.58 -5.71
C MET A 1 -10.55 20.80 -4.85
N VAL A 2 -10.99 19.71 -4.20
CA VAL A 2 -10.07 18.90 -3.37
C VAL A 2 -9.39 17.91 -4.32
N HIS A 3 -8.14 18.16 -4.66
CA HIS A 3 -7.35 17.19 -5.43
C HIS A 3 -7.01 16.01 -4.53
N ILE A 4 -7.37 14.81 -4.98
CA ILE A 4 -7.10 13.55 -4.25
C ILE A 4 -5.62 13.40 -3.87
N ASP A 5 -4.72 13.83 -4.75
CA ASP A 5 -3.27 13.82 -4.48
C ASP A 5 -2.88 14.65 -3.26
N GLU A 6 -3.49 15.82 -3.06
CA GLU A 6 -3.20 16.64 -1.88
C GLU A 6 -3.70 16.00 -0.60
N LEU A 7 -4.84 15.30 -0.68
CA LEU A 7 -5.37 14.54 0.44
C LEU A 7 -4.46 13.36 0.80
N LEU A 8 -4.00 12.61 -0.20
CA LEU A 8 -3.06 11.51 -0.04
C LEU A 8 -1.71 12.00 0.51
N LYS A 9 -1.17 13.10 -0.02
CA LYS A 9 0.03 13.78 0.50
C LYS A 9 -0.15 14.17 1.97
N THR A 10 -1.27 14.77 2.31
CA THR A 10 -1.57 15.18 3.69
C THR A 10 -1.68 13.97 4.62
N ALA A 11 -2.25 12.87 4.16
CA ALA A 11 -2.34 11.64 4.93
C ALA A 11 -0.94 11.07 5.26
N VAL A 12 -0.03 11.05 4.27
CA VAL A 12 1.38 10.65 4.47
C VAL A 12 2.08 11.58 5.47
N GLN A 13 1.92 12.89 5.33
CA GLN A 13 2.49 13.88 6.27
C GLN A 13 1.99 13.72 7.72
N LYS A 14 0.79 13.14 7.87
CA LYS A 14 0.18 12.84 9.17
C LYS A 14 0.43 11.40 9.65
N GLU A 15 1.33 10.68 8.99
CA GLU A 15 1.69 9.30 9.32
C GLU A 15 0.48 8.34 9.32
N ALA A 16 -0.49 8.59 8.43
CA ALA A 16 -1.65 7.72 8.29
C ALA A 16 -1.26 6.40 7.60
N SER A 17 -1.76 5.27 8.10
CA SER A 17 -1.61 3.96 7.45
C SER A 17 -2.66 3.73 6.36
N ASP A 18 -3.88 4.22 6.57
CA ASP A 18 -5.01 4.05 5.66
C ASP A 18 -5.80 5.35 5.53
N ILE A 19 -6.38 5.56 4.35
CA ILE A 19 -7.26 6.68 3.99
C ILE A 19 -8.58 6.09 3.50
N HIS A 20 -9.68 6.57 4.04
CA HIS A 20 -11.03 6.15 3.66
C HIS A 20 -11.84 7.36 3.19
N LEU A 21 -12.37 7.26 1.97
CA LEU A 21 -13.17 8.30 1.32
C LEU A 21 -14.52 7.70 0.93
N SER A 22 -15.57 8.21 1.55
CA SER A 22 -16.93 7.75 1.32
C SER A 22 -17.91 8.91 1.38
N VAL A 23 -18.97 8.82 0.59
CA VAL A 23 -20.01 9.86 0.51
C VAL A 23 -20.69 10.05 1.85
N ALA A 24 -21.03 11.31 2.17
CA ALA A 24 -21.63 11.73 3.43
C ALA A 24 -20.75 11.51 4.67
N SER A 25 -19.45 11.27 4.47
CA SER A 25 -18.42 11.31 5.51
C SER A 25 -17.32 12.28 5.11
N PRO A 26 -16.71 13.03 6.05
CA PRO A 26 -15.41 13.64 5.78
C PRO A 26 -14.37 12.56 5.50
N PRO A 27 -13.24 12.89 4.85
CA PRO A 27 -12.11 11.99 4.76
C PRO A 27 -11.71 11.45 6.14
N ILE A 28 -11.38 10.16 6.22
CA ILE A 28 -10.94 9.52 7.46
C ILE A 28 -9.55 8.95 7.26
N PHE A 29 -8.63 9.27 8.16
CA PHE A 29 -7.30 8.71 8.21
C PHE A 29 -7.19 7.73 9.37
N ARG A 30 -6.54 6.59 9.15
CA ARG A 30 -6.12 5.70 10.23
C ARG A 30 -4.72 6.12 10.68
N ILE A 31 -4.59 6.66 11.88
CA ILE A 31 -3.31 7.09 12.45
C ILE A 31 -3.08 6.29 13.74
N HIS A 32 -1.97 5.54 13.79
CA HIS A 32 -1.64 4.63 14.89
C HIS A 32 -2.83 3.73 15.29
N GLY A 33 -3.53 3.17 14.30
CA GLY A 33 -4.68 2.27 14.50
C GLY A 33 -6.04 2.97 14.69
N ASN A 34 -6.05 4.26 15.04
CA ASN A 34 -7.28 5.01 15.33
C ASN A 34 -7.82 5.72 14.09
N LEU A 35 -9.14 5.70 13.90
CA LEU A 35 -9.80 6.44 12.83
C LEU A 35 -10.01 7.91 13.23
N VAL A 36 -9.38 8.82 12.50
CA VAL A 36 -9.41 10.26 12.73
C VAL A 36 -10.04 10.95 11.53
N ARG A 37 -11.07 11.78 11.77
CA ARG A 37 -11.69 12.59 10.71
C ARG A 37 -10.75 13.73 10.32
N PHE A 38 -10.62 13.98 9.03
CA PHE A 38 -9.84 15.09 8.49
C PHE A 38 -10.78 16.15 7.92
N GLY A 39 -10.96 17.22 8.70
CA GLY A 39 -11.96 18.26 8.43
C GLY A 39 -13.38 17.81 8.79
N ASP A 40 -14.33 18.73 8.62
CA ASP A 40 -15.74 18.53 9.00
C ASP A 40 -16.67 18.41 7.79
N THR A 41 -16.19 18.73 6.59
CA THR A 41 -17.00 18.74 5.37
C THR A 41 -17.15 17.33 4.81
N PRO A 42 -18.39 16.79 4.72
CA PRO A 42 -18.62 15.49 4.11
C PRO A 42 -18.38 15.51 2.60
N LEU A 43 -17.85 14.41 2.06
CA LEU A 43 -17.68 14.23 0.62
C LEU A 43 -19.03 14.00 -0.07
N THR A 44 -19.22 14.61 -1.24
CA THR A 44 -20.38 14.37 -2.11
C THR A 44 -20.13 13.19 -3.05
N GLY A 45 -21.20 12.66 -3.64
CA GLY A 45 -21.12 11.61 -4.67
C GLY A 45 -20.28 12.04 -5.87
N GLU A 46 -20.53 13.25 -6.36
CA GLU A 46 -19.77 13.87 -7.45
C GLU A 46 -18.27 13.94 -7.12
N GLN A 47 -17.90 14.41 -5.92
CA GLN A 47 -16.49 14.45 -5.50
C GLN A 47 -15.83 13.08 -5.50
N THR A 48 -16.49 12.06 -4.93
CA THR A 48 -15.91 10.70 -4.90
C THR A 48 -15.79 10.09 -6.29
N GLU A 49 -16.72 10.40 -7.19
CA GLU A 49 -16.71 9.93 -8.58
C GLU A 49 -15.59 10.63 -9.39
N GLU A 50 -15.43 11.95 -9.24
CA GLU A 50 -14.35 12.70 -9.86
C GLU A 50 -12.98 12.17 -9.42
N MET A 51 -12.79 11.94 -8.12
CA MET A 51 -11.57 11.33 -7.58
C MET A 51 -11.33 9.94 -8.16
N ALA A 52 -12.36 9.09 -8.23
CA ALA A 52 -12.24 7.74 -8.77
C ALA A 52 -11.90 7.74 -10.27
N LYS A 53 -12.56 8.58 -11.09
CA LYS A 53 -12.25 8.75 -12.52
C LYS A 53 -10.81 9.20 -12.74
N TYR A 54 -10.35 10.16 -11.94
CA TYR A 54 -8.97 10.62 -11.99
C TYR A 54 -7.97 9.50 -11.68
N LEU A 55 -8.20 8.75 -10.60
CA LEU A 55 -7.31 7.66 -10.17
C LEU A 55 -7.32 6.45 -11.13
N LEU A 56 -8.48 6.11 -11.68
CA LEU A 56 -8.64 4.95 -12.56
C LEU A 56 -8.15 5.22 -13.99
N GLY A 57 -8.34 6.45 -14.49
CA GLY A 57 -8.00 6.80 -15.87
C GLY A 57 -8.65 5.84 -16.88
N ASN A 58 -7.83 5.13 -17.65
CA ASN A 58 -8.30 4.16 -18.65
C ASN A 58 -8.94 2.89 -18.06
N ARG A 59 -8.87 2.68 -16.74
CA ARG A 59 -9.46 1.53 -16.03
C ARG A 59 -10.92 1.75 -15.66
N TRP A 60 -11.47 2.93 -15.94
CA TRP A 60 -12.85 3.29 -15.59
C TRP A 60 -13.89 2.31 -16.15
N GLU A 61 -13.79 1.93 -17.42
CA GLU A 61 -14.75 0.99 -18.03
C GLU A 61 -14.70 -0.39 -17.37
N THR A 62 -13.52 -0.86 -16.99
CA THR A 62 -13.37 -2.12 -16.25
C THR A 62 -13.98 -2.00 -14.87
N PHE A 63 -13.72 -0.91 -14.14
CA PHE A 63 -14.33 -0.64 -12.85
C PHE A 63 -15.87 -0.58 -12.92
N GLU A 64 -16.45 0.09 -13.91
CA GLU A 64 -17.91 0.16 -14.08
C GLU A 64 -18.55 -1.23 -14.25
N LYS A 65 -17.86 -2.13 -14.97
CA LYS A 65 -18.30 -3.50 -15.19
C LYS A 65 -18.12 -4.38 -13.94
N GLU A 66 -16.93 -4.35 -13.33
CA GLU A 66 -16.53 -5.26 -12.24
C GLU A 66 -16.93 -4.73 -10.86
N ARG A 67 -17.33 -3.45 -10.76
CA ARG A 67 -17.83 -2.75 -9.56
C ARG A 67 -16.82 -2.55 -8.43
N GLU A 68 -15.60 -3.09 -8.57
CA GLU A 68 -14.44 -2.85 -7.73
C GLU A 68 -13.15 -2.92 -8.54
N TYR A 69 -12.08 -2.29 -8.06
CA TYR A 69 -10.77 -2.34 -8.70
C TYR A 69 -9.64 -2.08 -7.68
N ASP A 70 -8.72 -3.04 -7.55
CA ASP A 70 -7.49 -2.95 -6.75
C ASP A 70 -6.29 -2.60 -7.64
N PHE A 71 -5.45 -1.65 -7.22
CA PHE A 71 -4.22 -1.30 -7.94
C PHE A 71 -3.22 -0.53 -7.08
N ALA A 72 -1.96 -0.52 -7.51
CA ALA A 72 -0.96 0.40 -6.99
C ALA A 72 -1.05 1.77 -7.68
N TYR A 73 -0.91 2.84 -6.90
CA TYR A 73 -0.84 4.22 -7.35
C TYR A 73 0.37 4.90 -6.71
N GLU A 74 1.09 5.74 -7.45
CA GLU A 74 2.30 6.39 -6.97
C GLU A 74 2.20 7.90 -7.14
N ILE A 75 2.56 8.62 -6.08
CA ILE A 75 2.80 10.06 -6.15
C ILE A 75 4.32 10.25 -6.01
N PRO A 76 5.02 10.64 -7.10
CA PRO A 76 6.48 10.78 -7.08
C PRO A 76 6.97 11.70 -5.97
N GLY A 77 7.96 11.22 -5.21
CA GLY A 77 8.55 11.96 -4.08
C GLY A 77 7.67 12.03 -2.83
N VAL A 78 6.55 11.31 -2.79
CA VAL A 78 5.64 11.29 -1.64
C VAL A 78 5.50 9.90 -1.07
N SER A 79 4.86 8.97 -1.81
CA SER A 79 4.68 7.58 -1.41
C SER A 79 3.97 6.79 -2.52
N ARG A 80 4.01 5.46 -2.42
CA ARG A 80 3.13 4.54 -3.12
C ARG A 80 1.91 4.21 -2.27
N PHE A 81 0.81 3.87 -2.93
CA PHE A 81 -0.44 3.52 -2.30
C PHE A 81 -1.00 2.27 -2.94
N ARG A 82 -1.58 1.39 -2.12
CA ARG A 82 -2.53 0.38 -2.61
C ARG A 82 -3.92 0.98 -2.53
N LEU A 83 -4.54 1.18 -3.69
CA LEU A 83 -5.90 1.66 -3.81
C LEU A 83 -6.86 0.51 -4.04
N ASN A 84 -7.99 0.56 -3.37
CA ASN A 84 -9.18 -0.22 -3.68
C ASN A 84 -10.33 0.79 -3.86
N ILE A 85 -10.89 0.80 -5.07
CA ILE A 85 -12.04 1.64 -5.43
C ILE A 85 -13.22 0.72 -5.65
N PHE A 86 -14.36 0.99 -5.02
CA PHE A 86 -15.50 0.09 -5.02
C PHE A 86 -16.83 0.85 -4.91
N HIS A 87 -17.89 0.23 -5.39
CA HIS A 87 -19.23 0.76 -5.16
C HIS A 87 -19.74 0.43 -3.75
N GLN A 88 -20.18 1.46 -3.03
CA GLN A 88 -20.86 1.34 -1.75
C GLN A 88 -22.27 1.94 -1.86
N LYS A 89 -23.29 1.07 -1.80
CA LYS A 89 -24.68 1.42 -2.10
C LYS A 89 -24.81 1.96 -3.54
N ARG A 90 -25.14 3.25 -3.69
CA ARG A 90 -25.28 3.94 -4.99
C ARG A 90 -24.12 4.89 -5.29
N ASN A 91 -23.10 4.90 -4.44
CA ASN A 91 -21.96 5.81 -4.54
C ASN A 91 -20.66 5.02 -4.72
N ILE A 92 -19.58 5.74 -5.04
CA ILE A 92 -18.23 5.20 -5.10
C ILE A 92 -17.52 5.50 -3.78
N SER A 93 -16.65 4.59 -3.36
CA SER A 93 -15.79 4.75 -2.20
C SER A 93 -14.37 4.34 -2.55
N ILE A 94 -13.41 5.00 -1.91
CA ILE A 94 -11.98 4.81 -2.15
C ILE A 94 -11.34 4.49 -0.80
N ALA A 95 -10.65 3.36 -0.74
CA ALA A 95 -9.73 3.03 0.34
C ALA A 95 -8.30 3.08 -0.23
N ALA A 96 -7.42 3.81 0.43
CA ALA A 96 -6.00 3.85 0.10
C ALA A 96 -5.19 3.39 1.31
N ARG A 97 -4.23 2.48 1.11
CA ARG A 97 -3.22 2.14 2.10
C ARG A 97 -1.89 2.71 1.68
N VAL A 98 -1.23 3.43 2.58
CA VAL A 98 0.14 3.92 2.36
C VAL A 98 1.09 2.74 2.35
N ILE A 99 1.90 2.65 1.30
CA ILE A 99 2.95 1.64 1.16
C ILE A 99 4.26 2.28 1.62
N PRO A 100 4.99 1.70 2.59
CA PRO A 100 6.27 2.24 3.02
C PRO A 100 7.30 2.22 1.89
N ASP A 101 7.99 3.34 1.69
CA ASP A 101 9.03 3.46 0.65
C ASP A 101 10.32 2.71 1.02
N LYS A 102 10.58 2.55 2.32
CA LYS A 102 11.77 1.88 2.82
C LYS A 102 11.42 0.50 3.35
N VAL A 103 12.11 -0.50 2.80
CA VAL A 103 12.13 -1.84 3.38
C VAL A 103 12.94 -1.78 4.68
N PRO A 104 12.35 -2.12 5.84
CA PRO A 104 13.10 -2.20 7.07
C PRO A 104 14.03 -3.44 7.04
N THR A 105 15.20 -3.33 7.65
CA THR A 105 16.12 -4.47 7.75
C THR A 105 15.64 -5.49 8.78
N ILE A 106 16.16 -6.72 8.69
CA ILE A 106 15.90 -7.78 9.70
C ILE A 106 16.20 -7.27 11.11
N ASP A 107 17.28 -6.51 11.29
CA ASP A 107 17.69 -5.99 12.61
C ASP A 107 16.78 -4.84 13.08
N GLN A 108 16.30 -3.97 12.18
CA GLN A 108 15.36 -2.90 12.52
C GLN A 108 13.99 -3.42 12.96
N LEU A 109 13.60 -4.60 12.49
CA LEU A 109 12.38 -5.28 12.89
C LEU A 109 12.54 -6.12 14.16
N ASP A 110 13.74 -6.15 14.78
CA ASP A 110 14.08 -7.02 15.92
C ASP A 110 13.76 -8.51 15.62
N LEU A 111 13.96 -8.92 14.38
CA LEU A 111 13.71 -10.30 13.97
C LEU A 111 14.91 -11.21 14.32
N PRO A 112 14.67 -12.50 14.63
CA PRO A 112 15.74 -13.41 14.99
C PRO A 112 16.84 -13.53 13.92
N PRO A 113 18.13 -13.53 14.30
CA PRO A 113 19.25 -13.57 13.37
C PRO A 113 19.30 -14.84 12.50
N ILE A 114 18.67 -15.93 12.96
CA ILE A 114 18.51 -17.18 12.20
C ILE A 114 17.87 -16.97 10.82
N LEU A 115 17.08 -15.90 10.62
CA LEU A 115 16.51 -15.59 9.30
C LEU A 115 17.60 -15.31 8.25
N LYS A 116 18.71 -14.66 8.63
CA LYS A 116 19.85 -14.43 7.73
C LYS A 116 20.51 -15.75 7.33
N GLU A 117 20.62 -16.70 8.26
CA GLU A 117 21.15 -18.04 7.98
C GLU A 117 20.23 -18.86 7.06
N ILE A 118 18.92 -18.74 7.23
CA ILE A 118 17.93 -19.38 6.35
C ILE A 118 18.05 -18.82 4.93
N MET A 119 18.23 -17.49 4.78
CA MET A 119 18.40 -16.85 3.47
C MET A 119 19.72 -17.19 2.77
N ASN A 120 20.75 -17.61 3.51
CA ASN A 120 22.02 -18.10 2.94
C ASN A 120 21.93 -19.53 2.38
N ARG A 121 20.80 -20.23 2.53
CA ARG A 121 20.65 -21.59 1.99
C ARG A 121 20.57 -21.52 0.45
N PRO A 122 21.29 -22.39 -0.28
CA PRO A 122 21.37 -22.31 -1.74
C PRO A 122 20.07 -22.67 -2.45
N HIS A 123 19.17 -23.42 -1.81
CA HIS A 123 17.87 -23.81 -2.33
C HIS A 123 16.95 -24.22 -1.16
N GLY A 124 15.64 -24.12 -1.37
CA GLY A 124 14.63 -24.51 -0.40
C GLY A 124 13.33 -23.74 -0.59
N LEU A 125 12.35 -24.04 0.25
CA LEU A 125 11.08 -23.32 0.35
C LEU A 125 10.96 -22.73 1.75
N VAL A 126 10.72 -21.42 1.83
CA VAL A 126 10.49 -20.70 3.09
C VAL A 126 9.07 -20.16 3.05
N LEU A 127 8.30 -20.44 4.11
CA LEU A 127 6.91 -20.01 4.25
C LEU A 127 6.82 -19.04 5.42
N VAL A 128 6.39 -17.81 5.14
CA VAL A 128 6.08 -16.80 6.17
C VAL A 128 4.57 -16.73 6.33
N THR A 129 4.06 -17.14 7.49
CA THR A 129 2.62 -17.32 7.74
C THR A 129 2.14 -16.45 8.90
N GLY A 130 0.82 -16.28 9.04
CA GLY A 130 0.20 -15.41 10.04
C GLY A 130 -1.05 -14.69 9.55
N PRO A 131 -1.88 -14.12 10.44
CA PRO A 131 -3.11 -13.43 10.08
C PRO A 131 -2.84 -12.12 9.32
N THR A 132 -3.88 -11.50 8.76
CA THR A 132 -3.77 -10.17 8.13
C THR A 132 -3.24 -9.14 9.12
N GLY A 133 -2.31 -8.29 8.69
CA GLY A 133 -1.71 -7.25 9.54
C GLY A 133 -0.62 -7.73 10.50
N SER A 134 -0.22 -9.01 10.48
CA SER A 134 0.85 -9.55 11.34
C SER A 134 2.29 -9.24 10.90
N GLY A 135 2.48 -8.46 9.83
CA GLY A 135 3.81 -8.08 9.34
C GLY A 135 4.47 -9.05 8.35
N LYS A 136 3.76 -10.07 7.84
CA LYS A 136 4.31 -11.06 6.88
C LYS A 136 5.04 -10.43 5.70
N SER A 137 4.39 -9.51 4.98
CA SER A 137 4.96 -8.88 3.80
C SER A 137 6.21 -8.07 4.17
N THR A 138 6.18 -7.38 5.31
CA THR A 138 7.33 -6.62 5.85
C THR A 138 8.50 -7.55 6.19
N THR A 139 8.23 -8.69 6.83
CA THR A 139 9.26 -9.71 7.12
C THR A 139 9.85 -10.30 5.85
N LEU A 140 9.01 -10.67 4.87
CA LEU A 140 9.46 -11.18 3.58
C LEU A 140 10.30 -10.15 2.83
N ALA A 141 9.87 -8.89 2.81
CA ALA A 141 10.62 -7.80 2.19
C ALA A 141 12.00 -7.64 2.86
N ALA A 142 12.07 -7.64 4.20
CA ALA A 142 13.35 -7.56 4.91
C ALA A 142 14.29 -8.73 4.57
N MET A 143 13.74 -9.93 4.38
CA MET A 143 14.50 -11.12 3.99
C MET A 143 14.99 -11.05 2.54
N ILE A 144 14.14 -10.60 1.61
CA ILE A 144 14.49 -10.39 0.20
C ILE A 144 15.54 -9.29 0.09
N ASP A 145 15.38 -8.19 0.83
CA ASP A 145 16.34 -7.09 0.83
C ASP A 145 17.70 -7.53 1.37
N PHE A 146 17.73 -8.38 2.40
CA PHE A 146 18.99 -8.99 2.85
C PHE A 146 19.70 -9.76 1.73
N VAL A 147 18.98 -10.55 0.93
CA VAL A 147 19.57 -11.25 -0.24
C VAL A 147 20.07 -10.25 -1.28
N ASN A 148 19.26 -9.27 -1.65
CA ASN A 148 19.60 -8.20 -2.61
C ASN A 148 20.87 -7.44 -2.19
N GLN A 149 21.06 -7.17 -0.90
CA GLN A 149 22.19 -6.41 -0.38
C GLN A 149 23.48 -7.24 -0.24
N THR A 150 23.39 -8.58 -0.19
CA THR A 150 24.53 -9.42 0.21
C THR A 150 24.92 -10.48 -0.81
N MET A 151 24.12 -10.71 -1.86
CA MET A 151 24.31 -11.82 -2.78
C MET A 151 24.12 -11.42 -4.25
N GLU A 152 25.01 -11.91 -5.11
CA GLU A 152 24.88 -11.82 -6.58
C GLU A 152 23.92 -12.91 -7.07
N LYS A 153 22.61 -12.61 -7.04
CA LYS A 153 21.54 -13.53 -7.44
C LYS A 153 20.53 -12.81 -8.33
N HIS A 154 19.66 -13.55 -9.01
CA HIS A 154 18.53 -12.94 -9.71
C HIS A 154 17.26 -13.17 -8.88
N ILE A 155 16.64 -12.09 -8.42
CA ILE A 155 15.43 -12.10 -7.58
C ILE A 155 14.23 -11.76 -8.45
N ILE A 156 13.18 -12.59 -8.40
CA ILE A 156 11.91 -12.36 -9.09
C ILE A 156 10.79 -12.41 -8.05
N THR A 157 9.98 -11.36 -7.97
CA THR A 157 8.74 -11.34 -7.16
C THR A 157 7.52 -11.34 -8.06
N LEU A 158 6.46 -12.02 -7.61
CA LEU A 158 5.16 -12.06 -8.27
C LEU A 158 4.12 -11.68 -7.23
N GLU A 159 3.57 -10.48 -7.36
CA GLU A 159 2.71 -9.84 -6.36
C GLU A 159 1.50 -9.20 -7.04
N ASP A 160 0.38 -9.14 -6.32
CA ASP A 160 -0.87 -8.54 -6.78
C ASP A 160 -1.56 -7.72 -5.67
N PRO A 161 -1.32 -6.40 -5.58
CA PRO A 161 -0.28 -5.62 -6.27
C PRO A 161 1.06 -5.66 -5.53
N ILE A 162 2.11 -5.16 -6.18
CA ILE A 162 3.45 -5.02 -5.59
C ILE A 162 3.42 -4.13 -4.33
N GLU A 163 3.83 -4.69 -3.19
CA GLU A 163 3.94 -3.96 -1.93
C GLU A 163 5.27 -3.20 -1.87
N TYR A 164 6.43 -3.85 -1.69
CA TYR A 164 7.71 -3.15 -1.55
C TYR A 164 8.49 -3.08 -2.87
N ILE A 165 9.14 -1.94 -3.13
CA ILE A 165 10.09 -1.83 -4.25
C ILE A 165 11.51 -2.08 -3.73
N HIS A 166 12.16 -3.09 -4.30
CA HIS A 166 13.57 -3.36 -4.07
C HIS A 166 14.40 -2.76 -5.21
N ASN A 167 15.22 -1.76 -4.91
CA ASN A 167 16.18 -1.22 -5.87
C ASN A 167 17.39 -2.16 -5.98
N HIS A 168 17.95 -2.31 -7.19
CA HIS A 168 19.12 -3.14 -7.42
C HIS A 168 20.31 -2.73 -6.52
N ALA A 169 20.89 -3.71 -5.85
CA ALA A 169 22.11 -3.57 -5.07
C ALA A 169 23.19 -4.57 -5.56
N GLN A 170 23.32 -5.74 -4.94
CA GLN A 170 24.24 -6.80 -5.38
C GLN A 170 23.58 -7.80 -6.34
N SER A 171 22.23 -7.89 -6.32
CA SER A 171 21.43 -8.76 -7.21
C SER A 171 20.99 -8.07 -8.50
#